data_AF-A0A831RCA3-F1
#
_entry.id   AF-A0A831RCA3-F1
#
_cell.length_a   1.000
_cell.length_b   1.000
_cell.length_c   1.000
_cell.angle_alpha   90.00
_cell.angle_beta   90.00
_cell.angle_gamma   90.00
#
_symmetry.space_group_name_H-M   'P 1'
#
loop_
_entity.id
_entity.type
_entity.pdbx_description
1 polymer ?
#
loop_
_entity_poly.entity_id
_entity_poly.type
_entity_poly.pdbx_seq_one_letter_code
_entity_poly.pdbx_strand_id
1 'polypeptide(L)'
;MPGLLRNVPVSDDQRRANDRHNLWVVAAVLVLLFLYLYLFTYAADWFDWPRPRELARDWGVNIAHVFDGDGNVDSVLNITLTQRFDHNDDERLVLFLLLAGAFLSAYFLPLPAKQPALIVWTGLAVLILYGFRATAGLLWCQLWVYLILHPRWEKYGALILGCGLLGYFAVLAPLAGSDWAVAGFLLALSCLGAYLGYRFLFLPLLRRPAAAAMLRTAAVQSAILTVGLGALVEGWQGRSWSLPLGVLLFFWQWERLIMYHVDYKDGQVPQEIPLWRFLAVFWNPGVLPNWNWGVTIGQGYAYVHNNFLCEDKNKLVLDGVKILLIALLYLLFWNWVRHLLVDFFTGLGVPVYRAFTREMVRHFMRGEEIGTASVLATTFLDLTRWTMLWAGVVHFKVGIWRICGYRMDPYINKPWLATDLATFWSRFTFHYREFLVRAFYYPVFFRCFRKRPYLRVFVATMAAAAFGNLVWGHVTERLYYRGLEWEHVVYVLGTWPYFVLLGIGIALSQIYLLKFRRRRRPWTLDRWLWKDVLAAYCMLQFYALIHIFARPAAGSTTWDLTRLFLRGFGIQLTG
;
A
#
# COMPACT_ATOMS: atom_id res chain seq x y z
N MET A 1 17.36 -7.56 -21.96
CA MET A 1 16.81 -6.84 -20.79
C MET A 1 17.67 -6.93 -19.52
N PRO A 2 18.58 -7.91 -19.27
CA PRO A 2 19.32 -7.93 -18.02
C PRO A 2 20.52 -6.98 -18.11
N GLY A 3 20.52 -5.87 -17.37
CA GLY A 3 21.73 -5.04 -17.23
C GLY A 3 21.48 -3.55 -16.93
N LEU A 4 20.47 -2.94 -17.55
CA LEU A 4 20.27 -1.48 -17.47
C LEU A 4 19.76 -0.97 -16.09
N LEU A 5 19.33 -1.88 -15.21
CA LEU A 5 18.81 -1.57 -13.86
C LEU A 5 19.46 -2.44 -12.78
N ARG A 6 20.63 -3.04 -13.04
CA ARG A 6 21.28 -3.95 -12.08
C ARG A 6 21.92 -3.12 -10.95
N ASN A 7 21.17 -2.88 -9.89
CA ASN A 7 21.77 -2.49 -8.61
C ASN A 7 22.70 -3.63 -8.18
N VAL A 8 23.98 -3.32 -7.98
CA VAL A 8 24.96 -4.28 -7.48
C VAL A 8 24.51 -4.72 -6.08
N PRO A 9 24.30 -6.02 -5.83
CA PRO A 9 23.93 -6.49 -4.51
C PRO A 9 25.01 -6.16 -3.49
N VAL A 10 24.61 -5.71 -2.32
CA VAL A 10 25.52 -5.47 -1.19
C VAL A 10 26.04 -6.82 -0.69
N SER A 11 27.36 -6.99 -0.68
CA SER A 11 28.01 -8.22 -0.23
C SER A 11 27.74 -8.49 1.25
N ASP A 12 27.82 -9.76 1.67
CA ASP A 12 27.64 -10.12 3.08
C ASP A 12 28.71 -9.48 3.98
N ASP A 13 29.94 -9.31 3.47
CA ASP A 13 31.01 -8.61 4.21
C ASP A 13 30.69 -7.13 4.41
N GLN A 14 30.14 -6.47 3.40
CA GLN A 14 29.70 -5.08 3.52
C GLN A 14 28.52 -4.96 4.50
N ARG A 15 27.58 -5.91 4.49
CA ARG A 15 26.48 -5.95 5.48
C ARG A 15 27.00 -6.12 6.90
N ARG A 16 28.01 -6.97 7.11
CA ARG A 16 28.67 -7.14 8.42
C ARG A 16 29.35 -5.85 8.86
N ALA A 17 30.04 -5.15 7.95
CA ALA A 17 30.69 -3.87 8.26
C ALA A 17 29.69 -2.77 8.67
N ASN A 18 28.48 -2.83 8.09
CA ASN A 18 27.37 -1.91 8.38
C ASN A 18 26.58 -2.27 9.66
N ASP A 19 26.73 -3.48 10.20
CA ASP A 19 25.94 -4.03 11.31
C ASP A 19 26.45 -3.59 12.69
N ARG A 20 26.56 -2.28 12.92
CA ARG A 20 27.11 -1.71 14.17
C ARG A 20 26.03 -1.41 15.20
N HIS A 21 26.31 -1.65 16.48
CA HIS A 21 25.39 -1.36 17.59
C HIS A 21 25.68 -0.01 18.26
N ASN A 22 24.61 0.70 18.61
CA ASN A 22 24.63 1.93 19.39
C ASN A 22 23.35 1.99 20.24
N LEU A 23 23.52 1.91 21.57
CA LEU A 23 22.40 1.88 22.50
C LEU A 23 21.54 3.16 22.49
N TRP A 24 22.11 4.31 22.13
CA TRP A 24 21.34 5.56 22.01
C TRP A 24 20.34 5.51 20.87
N VAL A 25 20.69 4.84 19.77
CA VAL A 25 19.79 4.64 18.63
C VAL A 25 18.64 3.71 19.01
N VAL A 26 18.93 2.68 19.80
CA VAL A 26 17.90 1.78 20.35
C VAL A 26 16.96 2.54 21.28
N ALA A 27 17.50 3.33 22.21
CA ALA A 27 16.71 4.16 23.10
C ALA A 27 15.80 5.13 22.33
N ALA A 28 16.31 5.77 21.28
CA ALA A 28 15.50 6.66 20.43
C ALA A 28 14.30 5.95 19.77
N VAL A 29 14.49 4.71 19.28
CA VAL A 29 13.39 3.93 18.71
C VAL A 29 12.39 3.51 19.78
N LEU A 30 12.87 3.02 20.93
CA LEU A 30 11.99 2.58 22.02
C LEU A 30 11.17 3.74 22.59
N VAL A 31 11.77 4.92 22.79
CA VAL A 31 11.05 6.14 23.21
C VAL A 31 9.98 6.52 22.18
N LEU A 32 10.31 6.45 20.89
CA LEU A 32 9.34 6.78 19.86
C LEU A 32 8.19 5.76 19.80
N LEU A 33 8.47 4.46 19.85
CA LEU A 33 7.43 3.42 19.88
C LEU A 33 6.57 3.52 21.15
N PHE A 34 7.17 3.88 22.29
CA PHE A 34 6.46 4.16 23.52
C PHE A 34 5.53 5.37 23.38
N LEU A 35 5.97 6.44 22.70
CA LEU A 35 5.11 7.59 22.41
C LEU A 35 3.92 7.21 21.53
N TYR A 36 4.14 6.37 20.50
CA TYR A 36 3.04 5.82 19.70
C TYR A 36 2.06 5.00 20.55
N LEU A 37 2.58 4.15 21.43
CA LEU A 37 1.80 3.32 22.34
C LEU A 37 0.99 4.18 23.32
N TYR A 38 1.60 5.19 23.95
CA TYR A 38 0.90 6.10 24.86
C TYR A 38 -0.20 6.93 24.18
N LEU A 39 0.05 7.43 22.97
CA LEU A 39 -0.91 8.30 22.28
C LEU A 39 -2.09 7.54 21.67
N PHE A 40 -1.90 6.27 21.29
CA PHE A 40 -2.84 5.54 20.43
C PHE A 40 -3.40 4.27 21.07
N THR A 41 -3.20 4.02 22.37
CA THR A 41 -3.74 2.84 23.05
C THR A 41 -4.12 3.14 24.50
N TYR A 42 -4.81 2.21 25.17
CA TYR A 42 -5.09 2.25 26.62
C TYR A 42 -3.87 2.05 27.54
N ALA A 43 -2.65 2.33 27.05
CA ALA A 43 -1.46 2.19 27.87
C ALA A 43 -1.49 3.11 29.10
N ALA A 44 -2.07 4.31 28.95
CA ALA A 44 -2.23 5.23 30.07
C ALA A 44 -3.04 4.61 31.23
N ASP A 45 -4.13 3.91 30.90
CA ASP A 45 -4.99 3.26 31.89
C ASP A 45 -4.26 2.10 32.61
N TRP A 46 -3.40 1.37 31.89
CA TRP A 46 -2.65 0.24 32.45
C TRP A 46 -1.55 0.67 33.42
N PHE A 47 -1.00 1.88 33.21
CA PHE A 47 0.07 2.44 34.04
C PHE A 47 -0.40 3.51 35.03
N ASP A 48 -1.72 3.75 35.12
CA ASP A 48 -2.31 4.81 35.95
C ASP A 48 -1.70 6.21 35.65
N TRP A 49 -1.56 6.50 34.36
CA TRP A 49 -1.05 7.78 33.85
C TRP A 49 -2.18 8.65 33.32
N PRO A 50 -2.00 9.99 33.33
CA PRO A 50 -2.97 10.88 32.70
C PRO A 50 -3.11 10.54 31.22
N ARG A 51 -4.34 10.52 30.72
CA ARG A 51 -4.60 10.30 29.29
C ARG A 51 -4.03 11.45 28.46
N PRO A 52 -3.72 11.24 27.17
CA PRO A 52 -3.19 12.31 26.31
C PRO A 52 -4.01 13.61 26.35
N ARG A 53 -5.34 13.51 26.38
CA ARG A 53 -6.25 14.66 26.51
C ARG A 53 -6.12 15.40 27.84
N GLU A 54 -5.96 14.67 28.93
CA GLU A 54 -5.81 15.23 30.27
C GLU A 54 -4.47 15.94 30.40
N LEU A 55 -3.39 15.29 29.95
CA LEU A 55 -2.06 15.88 29.92
C LEU A 55 -2.03 17.17 29.09
N ALA A 56 -2.67 17.18 27.92
CA ALA A 56 -2.78 18.38 27.10
C ALA A 56 -3.53 19.49 27.83
N ARG A 57 -4.65 19.17 28.49
CA ARG A 57 -5.43 20.13 29.29
C ARG A 57 -4.60 20.70 30.44
N ASP A 58 -3.85 19.87 31.14
CA ASP A 58 -3.02 20.28 32.28
C ASP A 58 -1.88 21.22 31.85
N TRP A 59 -1.42 21.10 30.61
CA TRP A 59 -0.47 22.04 29.98
C TRP A 59 -1.12 23.28 29.37
N GLY A 60 -2.43 23.46 29.53
CA GLY A 60 -3.18 24.58 28.93
C GLY A 60 -3.33 24.47 27.41
N VAL A 61 -3.10 23.29 26.84
CA VAL A 61 -3.17 23.01 25.41
C VAL A 61 -4.54 22.42 25.08
N ASN A 62 -5.44 23.24 24.54
CA ASN A 62 -6.75 22.78 24.06
C ASN A 62 -6.73 22.61 22.53
N ILE A 63 -6.69 21.37 22.05
CA ILE A 63 -6.71 21.05 20.62
C ILE A 63 -7.99 20.30 20.29
N ALA A 64 -8.91 20.98 19.61
CA ALA A 64 -10.15 20.37 19.13
C ALA A 64 -9.87 19.32 18.04
N HIS A 65 -10.71 18.28 18.00
CA HIS A 65 -10.73 17.26 16.94
C HIS A 65 -9.47 16.39 16.80
N VAL A 66 -8.66 16.30 17.86
CA VAL A 66 -7.49 15.40 17.95
C VAL A 66 -7.77 14.18 18.82
N PHE A 67 -8.49 14.38 19.93
CA PHE A 67 -8.83 13.29 20.85
C PHE A 67 -10.18 12.69 20.51
N ASP A 68 -10.32 11.38 20.69
CA ASP A 68 -11.57 10.66 20.52
C ASP A 68 -12.44 10.68 21.81
N GLY A 69 -13.45 9.81 21.86
CA GLY A 69 -14.38 9.73 22.98
C GLY A 69 -13.77 9.19 24.27
N ASP A 70 -12.66 8.43 24.20
CA ASP A 70 -11.97 7.91 25.36
C ASP A 70 -10.78 8.79 25.80
N GLY A 71 -10.41 9.79 25.00
CA GLY A 71 -9.39 10.76 25.36
C GLY A 71 -7.98 10.37 24.92
N ASN A 72 -7.84 9.26 24.18
CA ASN A 72 -6.68 8.97 23.36
C ASN A 72 -6.72 9.79 22.06
N VAL A 73 -5.62 9.78 21.32
CA VAL A 73 -5.56 10.46 20.02
C VAL A 73 -6.29 9.60 18.97
N ASP A 74 -7.24 10.21 18.28
CA ASP A 74 -7.95 9.59 17.15
C ASP A 74 -6.94 9.26 16.04
N SER A 75 -6.66 7.96 15.88
CA SER A 75 -5.67 7.48 14.94
C SER A 75 -6.34 6.67 13.85
N VAL A 76 -5.94 6.94 12.62
CA VAL A 76 -6.30 6.08 11.48
C VAL A 76 -5.34 4.90 11.31
N LEU A 77 -4.48 4.65 12.29
CA LEU A 77 -3.64 3.47 12.34
C LEU A 77 -4.45 2.28 12.87
N ASN A 78 -5.06 1.50 11.98
CA ASN A 78 -5.98 0.43 12.35
C ASN A 78 -5.40 -0.95 12.02
N ILE A 79 -5.74 -1.96 12.84
CA ILE A 79 -5.54 -3.37 12.50
C ILE A 79 -6.87 -3.92 11.98
N THR A 80 -7.09 -3.76 10.69
CA THR A 80 -8.37 -4.11 10.09
C THR A 80 -8.58 -5.62 9.97
N LEU A 81 -9.83 -6.09 10.11
CA LEU A 81 -10.30 -7.47 9.94
C LEU A 81 -9.89 -8.45 11.05
N THR A 82 -9.64 -7.96 12.27
CA THR A 82 -9.64 -8.83 13.44
C THR A 82 -10.99 -8.77 14.15
N GLN A 83 -11.38 -9.90 14.74
CA GLN A 83 -12.54 -10.05 15.61
C GLN A 83 -12.11 -10.57 16.99
N ARG A 84 -10.82 -10.46 17.30
CA ARG A 84 -10.22 -11.08 18.50
C ARG A 84 -10.14 -10.13 19.70
N PHE A 85 -10.33 -8.84 19.45
CA PHE A 85 -10.26 -7.78 20.44
C PHE A 85 -11.56 -6.98 20.39
N ASP A 86 -11.98 -6.48 21.54
CA ASP A 86 -13.19 -5.66 21.65
C ASP A 86 -12.93 -4.21 21.21
N HIS A 87 -11.66 -3.76 21.30
CA HIS A 87 -11.23 -2.42 20.97
C HIS A 87 -10.00 -2.39 20.05
N ASN A 88 -9.99 -1.46 19.09
CA ASN A 88 -8.86 -1.21 18.16
C ASN A 88 -7.57 -0.77 18.89
N ASP A 89 -7.70 -0.23 20.10
CA ASP A 89 -6.59 0.19 20.96
C ASP A 89 -5.75 -1.01 21.44
N ASP A 90 -6.41 -2.13 21.76
CA ASP A 90 -5.73 -3.36 22.16
C ASP A 90 -4.96 -3.97 20.98
N GLU A 91 -5.54 -3.91 19.79
CA GLU A 91 -4.89 -4.37 18.56
C GLU A 91 -3.64 -3.55 18.25
N ARG A 92 -3.73 -2.22 18.41
CA ARG A 92 -2.61 -1.29 18.28
C ARG A 92 -1.53 -1.55 19.33
N LEU A 93 -1.92 -1.83 20.57
CA LEU A 93 -0.99 -2.20 21.62
C LEU A 93 -0.18 -3.45 21.25
N VAL A 94 -0.88 -4.51 20.84
CA VAL A 94 -0.25 -5.75 20.37
C VAL A 94 0.70 -5.46 19.21
N LEU A 95 0.27 -4.66 18.23
CA LEU A 95 1.12 -4.23 17.12
C LEU A 95 2.42 -3.57 17.63
N PHE A 96 2.34 -2.56 18.49
CA PHE A 96 3.53 -1.81 18.93
C PHE A 96 4.49 -2.67 19.76
N LEU A 97 3.98 -3.57 20.61
CA LEU A 97 4.82 -4.52 21.37
C LEU A 97 5.57 -5.47 20.43
N LEU A 98 4.89 -6.00 19.40
CA LEU A 98 5.50 -6.87 18.40
C LEU A 98 6.51 -6.11 17.52
N LEU A 99 6.23 -4.85 17.17
CA LEU A 99 7.18 -3.99 16.46
C LEU A 99 8.44 -3.73 17.27
N ALA A 100 8.32 -3.50 18.59
CA ALA A 100 9.45 -3.34 19.47
C ALA A 100 10.30 -4.63 19.53
N GLY A 101 9.66 -5.79 19.72
CA GLY A 101 10.35 -7.09 19.72
C GLY A 101 11.06 -7.39 18.39
N ALA A 102 10.40 -7.08 17.26
CA ALA A 102 10.96 -7.26 15.94
C ALA A 102 12.15 -6.32 15.68
N PHE A 103 12.04 -5.06 16.08
CA PHE A 103 13.13 -4.09 16.02
C PHE A 103 14.34 -4.58 16.84
N LEU A 104 14.14 -4.93 18.11
CA LEU A 104 15.23 -5.39 18.99
C LEU A 104 15.91 -6.64 18.41
N SER A 105 15.12 -7.57 17.85
CA SER A 105 15.64 -8.77 17.21
C SER A 105 16.45 -8.44 15.95
N ALA A 106 15.93 -7.61 15.06
CA ALA A 106 16.67 -7.18 13.86
C ALA A 106 17.91 -6.35 14.23
N TYR A 107 17.86 -5.61 15.33
CA TYR A 107 18.96 -4.76 15.75
C TYR A 107 20.10 -5.58 16.34
N PHE A 108 19.82 -6.50 17.28
CA PHE A 108 20.85 -7.19 18.08
C PHE A 108 21.21 -8.60 17.61
N LEU A 109 20.32 -9.33 16.93
CA LEU A 109 20.64 -10.70 16.51
C LEU A 109 21.78 -10.73 15.49
N PRO A 110 22.54 -11.84 15.40
CA PRO A 110 23.55 -12.03 14.36
C PRO A 110 22.96 -11.85 12.96
N LEU A 111 23.74 -11.30 12.03
CA LEU A 111 23.31 -11.01 10.66
C LEU A 111 22.48 -12.12 9.97
N PRO A 112 22.85 -13.43 10.04
CA PRO A 112 22.08 -14.50 9.42
C PRO A 112 20.67 -14.69 10.01
N ALA A 113 20.45 -14.29 11.26
CA ALA A 113 19.20 -14.48 12.00
C ALA A 113 18.26 -13.26 11.92
N LYS A 114 18.73 -12.09 11.49
CA LYS A 114 17.93 -10.84 11.49
C LYS A 114 16.67 -10.93 10.61
N GLN A 115 16.82 -11.29 9.32
CA GLN A 115 15.66 -11.41 8.43
C GLN A 115 14.72 -12.57 8.84
N PRO A 116 15.23 -13.78 9.19
CA PRO A 116 14.39 -14.82 9.77
C PRO A 116 13.61 -14.36 11.00
N ALA A 117 14.21 -13.61 11.91
CA ALA A 117 13.51 -13.09 13.09
C ALA A 117 12.37 -12.16 12.70
N LEU A 118 12.54 -11.28 11.71
CA LEU A 118 11.46 -10.42 11.21
C LEU A 118 10.28 -11.24 10.63
N ILE A 119 10.57 -12.35 9.95
CA ILE A 119 9.55 -13.27 9.46
C ILE A 119 8.79 -13.88 10.63
N VAL A 120 9.51 -14.37 11.66
CA VAL A 120 8.92 -14.98 12.86
C VAL A 120 8.05 -13.97 13.61
N TRP A 121 8.51 -12.74 13.83
CA TRP A 121 7.72 -11.70 14.47
C TRP A 121 6.48 -11.32 13.67
N THR A 122 6.58 -11.27 12.34
CA THR A 122 5.40 -11.06 11.48
C THR A 122 4.44 -12.26 11.57
N GLY A 123 4.98 -13.48 11.61
CA GLY A 123 4.29 -14.74 11.90
C GLY A 123 3.45 -14.67 13.16
N LEU A 124 4.11 -14.36 14.26
CA LEU A 124 3.52 -14.22 15.58
C LEU A 124 2.47 -13.10 15.60
N ALA A 125 2.75 -11.97 14.95
CA ALA A 125 1.79 -10.88 14.84
C ALA A 125 0.50 -11.30 14.15
N VAL A 126 0.61 -11.95 12.98
CA VAL A 126 -0.56 -12.45 12.26
C VAL A 126 -1.31 -13.50 13.08
N LEU A 127 -0.59 -14.36 13.81
CA LEU A 127 -1.19 -15.36 14.68
C LEU A 127 -1.99 -14.74 15.84
N ILE A 128 -1.43 -13.75 16.52
CA ILE A 128 -2.10 -13.09 17.65
C ILE A 128 -3.27 -12.25 17.12
N LEU A 129 -3.03 -11.39 16.14
CA LEU A 129 -4.01 -10.43 15.63
C LEU A 129 -5.13 -11.11 14.83
N TYR A 130 -4.83 -12.07 13.95
CA TYR A 130 -5.79 -12.67 13.02
C TYR A 130 -6.12 -14.14 13.31
N GLY A 131 -5.41 -14.76 14.24
CA GLY A 131 -5.64 -16.15 14.63
C GLY A 131 -4.94 -17.18 13.74
N PHE A 132 -4.99 -18.43 14.20
CA PHE A 132 -4.28 -19.54 13.58
C PHE A 132 -4.74 -19.87 12.16
N ARG A 133 -6.06 -19.89 11.92
CA ARG A 133 -6.63 -20.19 10.58
C ARG A 133 -6.18 -19.17 9.53
N ALA A 134 -6.19 -17.87 9.87
CA ALA A 134 -5.73 -16.83 8.96
C ALA A 134 -4.23 -16.95 8.66
N THR A 135 -3.43 -17.22 9.70
CA THR A 135 -1.98 -17.44 9.56
C THR A 135 -1.67 -18.65 8.67
N ALA A 136 -2.38 -19.78 8.89
CA ALA A 136 -2.23 -20.99 8.10
C ALA A 136 -2.61 -20.75 6.63
N GLY A 137 -3.73 -20.04 6.37
CA GLY A 137 -4.16 -19.69 5.02
C GLY A 137 -3.16 -18.79 4.28
N LEU A 138 -2.61 -17.78 4.96
CA LEU A 138 -1.60 -16.89 4.37
C LEU A 138 -0.33 -17.66 4.00
N LEU A 139 0.19 -18.49 4.91
CA LEU A 139 1.36 -19.33 4.65
C LEU A 139 1.09 -20.36 3.54
N TRP A 140 -0.08 -20.98 3.54
CA TRP A 140 -0.50 -21.94 2.52
C TRP A 140 -0.44 -21.34 1.12
N CYS A 141 -1.07 -20.17 0.91
CA CYS A 141 -1.04 -19.48 -0.37
C CYS A 141 0.40 -19.15 -0.80
N GLN A 142 1.22 -18.62 0.11
CA GLN A 142 2.59 -18.26 -0.21
C GLN A 142 3.49 -19.46 -0.53
N LEU A 143 3.31 -20.60 0.14
CA LEU A 143 4.05 -21.82 -0.17
C LEU A 143 3.71 -22.34 -1.55
N TRP A 144 2.43 -22.33 -1.95
CA TRP A 144 2.04 -22.71 -3.31
C TRP A 144 2.69 -21.83 -4.36
N VAL A 145 2.70 -20.51 -4.14
CA VAL A 145 3.38 -19.58 -5.05
C VAL A 145 4.89 -19.84 -5.10
N TYR A 146 5.52 -20.06 -3.95
CA TYR A 146 6.94 -20.43 -3.90
C TYR A 146 7.22 -21.70 -4.71
N LEU A 147 6.43 -22.76 -4.54
CA LEU A 147 6.59 -24.03 -5.25
C LEU A 147 6.34 -23.92 -6.77
N ILE A 148 5.48 -23.00 -7.20
CA ILE A 148 5.19 -22.72 -8.62
C ILE A 148 6.31 -21.89 -9.27
N LEU A 149 6.84 -20.89 -8.56
CA LEU A 149 7.92 -20.04 -9.06
C LEU A 149 9.28 -20.75 -9.03
N HIS A 150 9.51 -21.62 -8.03
CA HIS A 150 10.76 -22.34 -7.81
C HIS A 150 10.57 -23.86 -7.81
N PRO A 151 10.23 -24.48 -8.96
CA PRO A 151 9.89 -25.89 -9.01
C PRO A 151 11.10 -26.81 -8.82
N ARG A 152 11.21 -27.51 -7.68
CA ARG A 152 12.23 -28.55 -7.42
C ARG A 152 11.72 -29.65 -6.50
N TRP A 153 11.26 -30.73 -7.10
CA TRP A 153 10.57 -31.79 -6.36
C TRP A 153 11.48 -32.61 -5.44
N GLU A 154 12.73 -32.86 -5.85
CA GLU A 154 13.69 -33.69 -5.12
C GLU A 154 14.07 -33.10 -3.77
N LYS A 155 14.00 -31.77 -3.64
CA LYS A 155 14.43 -31.04 -2.44
C LYS A 155 13.27 -30.59 -1.54
N TYR A 156 12.01 -30.66 -2.01
CA TYR A 156 10.87 -29.99 -1.36
C TYR A 156 9.74 -30.93 -0.91
N GLY A 157 9.96 -32.24 -0.81
CA GLY A 157 8.95 -33.20 -0.33
C GLY A 157 8.29 -32.76 0.99
N ALA A 158 9.09 -32.35 1.99
CA ALA A 158 8.59 -31.84 3.27
C ALA A 158 7.78 -30.53 3.13
N LEU A 159 8.19 -29.62 2.24
CA LEU A 159 7.45 -28.37 2.01
C LEU A 159 6.08 -28.64 1.36
N ILE A 160 6.01 -29.61 0.44
CA ILE A 160 4.76 -30.00 -0.21
C ILE A 160 3.80 -30.63 0.80
N LEU A 161 4.28 -31.49 1.69
CA LEU A 161 3.48 -32.02 2.80
C LEU A 161 3.05 -30.90 3.75
N GLY A 162 3.94 -29.94 4.03
CA GLY A 162 3.61 -28.72 4.78
C GLY A 162 2.49 -27.89 4.13
N CYS A 163 2.43 -27.84 2.79
CA CYS A 163 1.31 -27.19 2.08
C CYS A 163 -0.01 -27.93 2.34
N GLY A 164 -0.02 -29.26 2.34
CA GLY A 164 -1.21 -30.03 2.67
C GLY A 164 -1.66 -29.80 4.12
N LEU A 165 -0.72 -29.83 5.07
CA LEU A 165 -1.00 -29.54 6.49
C LEU A 165 -1.64 -28.16 6.68
N LEU A 166 -1.04 -27.12 6.07
CA LEU A 166 -1.57 -25.76 6.16
C LEU A 166 -2.90 -25.60 5.42
N GLY A 167 -3.08 -26.29 4.29
CA GLY A 167 -4.34 -26.31 3.54
C GLY A 167 -5.48 -26.94 4.34
N TYR A 168 -5.20 -28.02 5.06
CA TYR A 168 -6.14 -28.61 6.01
C TYR A 168 -6.60 -27.57 7.04
N PHE A 169 -5.68 -26.93 7.77
CA PHE A 169 -6.05 -25.97 8.81
C PHE A 169 -6.73 -24.70 8.27
N ALA A 170 -6.36 -24.28 7.05
CA ALA A 170 -6.94 -23.09 6.44
C ALA A 170 -8.38 -23.31 5.95
N VAL A 171 -8.70 -24.51 5.44
CA VAL A 171 -9.95 -24.75 4.68
C VAL A 171 -10.75 -25.96 5.16
N LEU A 172 -10.11 -27.09 5.44
CA LEU A 172 -10.80 -28.37 5.67
C LEU A 172 -11.09 -28.66 7.15
N ALA A 173 -10.29 -28.13 8.07
CA ALA A 173 -10.46 -28.35 9.51
C ALA A 173 -11.86 -27.98 10.03
N PRO A 174 -12.52 -26.89 9.57
CA PRO A 174 -13.90 -26.61 9.97
C PRO A 174 -14.89 -27.70 9.59
N LEU A 175 -14.65 -28.44 8.50
CA LEU A 175 -15.53 -29.52 8.03
C LEU A 175 -15.42 -30.77 8.90
N ALA A 176 -14.30 -30.95 9.61
CA ALA A 176 -14.10 -32.09 10.49
C ALA A 176 -14.91 -31.99 11.81
N GLY A 177 -15.33 -30.78 12.20
CA GLY A 177 -15.96 -30.55 13.50
C GLY A 177 -15.04 -30.99 14.65
N SER A 178 -15.60 -31.71 15.63
CA SER A 178 -14.88 -32.28 16.78
C SER A 178 -14.46 -33.74 16.61
N ASP A 179 -14.71 -34.35 15.44
CA ASP A 179 -14.40 -35.76 15.20
C ASP A 179 -12.93 -35.94 14.79
N TRP A 180 -12.16 -36.60 15.65
CA TRP A 180 -10.73 -36.82 15.45
C TRP A 180 -10.41 -37.78 14.29
N ALA A 181 -11.30 -38.73 14.00
CA ALA A 181 -11.11 -39.68 12.91
C ALA A 181 -11.34 -38.99 11.56
N VAL A 182 -12.40 -38.17 11.47
CA VAL A 182 -12.65 -37.32 10.29
C VAL A 182 -11.53 -36.31 10.11
N ALA A 183 -11.06 -35.68 11.18
CA ALA A 183 -9.93 -34.75 11.15
C ALA A 183 -8.65 -35.41 10.63
N GLY A 184 -8.30 -36.59 11.16
CA GLY A 184 -7.13 -37.36 10.72
C GLY A 184 -7.21 -37.77 9.25
N PHE A 185 -8.38 -38.23 8.79
CA PHE A 185 -8.61 -38.58 7.39
C PHE A 185 -8.47 -37.37 6.45
N LEU A 186 -9.14 -36.25 6.77
CA LEU A 186 -9.07 -35.03 5.95
C LEU A 186 -7.65 -34.44 5.90
N LEU A 187 -6.90 -34.53 7.00
CA LEU A 187 -5.51 -34.11 7.04
C LEU A 187 -4.64 -34.99 6.13
N ALA A 188 -4.74 -36.32 6.25
CA ALA A 188 -4.01 -37.26 5.41
C ALA A 188 -4.34 -37.05 3.92
N LEU A 189 -5.62 -36.86 3.61
CA LEU A 189 -6.09 -36.56 2.26
C LEU A 189 -5.53 -35.25 1.72
N SER A 190 -5.45 -34.19 2.55
CA SER A 190 -4.88 -32.91 2.15
C SER A 190 -3.38 -33.00 1.86
N CYS A 191 -2.62 -33.67 2.74
CA CYS A 191 -1.19 -33.92 2.57
C CYS A 191 -0.89 -34.77 1.34
N LEU A 192 -1.59 -35.89 1.18
CA LEU A 192 -1.44 -36.77 0.03
C LEU A 192 -1.87 -36.07 -1.27
N GLY A 193 -2.99 -35.35 -1.25
CA GLY A 193 -3.50 -34.58 -2.37
C GLY A 193 -2.53 -33.48 -2.82
N ALA A 194 -1.94 -32.74 -1.89
CA ALA A 194 -0.91 -31.75 -2.19
C ALA A 194 0.34 -32.41 -2.81
N TYR A 195 0.78 -33.54 -2.25
CA TYR A 195 1.94 -34.28 -2.76
C TYR A 195 1.70 -34.83 -4.17
N LEU A 196 0.61 -35.56 -4.38
CA LEU A 196 0.26 -36.15 -5.67
C LEU A 196 -0.06 -35.06 -6.71
N GLY A 197 -0.83 -34.04 -6.33
CA GLY A 197 -1.15 -32.91 -7.20
C GLY A 197 0.09 -32.16 -7.63
N TYR A 198 1.02 -31.86 -6.73
CA TYR A 198 2.27 -31.22 -7.13
C TYR A 198 3.11 -32.12 -8.04
N ARG A 199 3.26 -33.40 -7.67
CA ARG A 199 4.12 -34.35 -8.39
C ARG A 199 3.61 -34.67 -9.80
N PHE A 200 2.32 -34.90 -9.95
CA PHE A 200 1.72 -35.43 -11.18
C PHE A 200 0.99 -34.38 -12.02
N LEU A 201 0.57 -33.24 -11.44
CA LEU A 201 -0.08 -32.17 -12.18
C LEU A 201 0.85 -30.96 -12.36
N PHE A 202 1.29 -30.33 -11.27
CA PHE A 202 2.03 -29.07 -11.36
C PHE A 202 3.42 -29.24 -11.97
N LEU A 203 4.20 -30.24 -11.57
CA LEU A 203 5.56 -30.44 -12.10
C LEU A 203 5.58 -30.71 -13.61
N PRO A 204 4.75 -31.61 -14.19
CA PRO A 204 4.71 -31.77 -15.64
C PRO A 204 4.35 -30.50 -16.40
N LEU A 205 3.41 -29.70 -15.86
CA LEU A 205 3.05 -28.40 -16.43
C LEU A 205 4.21 -27.41 -16.34
N LEU A 206 4.92 -27.35 -15.20
CA LEU A 206 6.06 -26.46 -14.98
C LEU A 206 7.30 -26.84 -15.81
N ARG A 207 7.39 -28.09 -16.28
CA ARG A 207 8.44 -28.53 -17.22
C ARG A 207 8.19 -28.06 -18.66
N ARG A 208 6.95 -27.71 -19.02
CA ARG A 208 6.59 -27.19 -20.35
C ARG A 208 6.68 -25.66 -20.35
N PRO A 209 7.55 -25.02 -21.14
CA PRO A 209 7.81 -23.58 -21.03
C PRO A 209 6.56 -22.68 -21.11
N ALA A 210 5.66 -22.95 -22.06
CA ALA A 210 4.44 -22.17 -22.23
C ALA A 210 3.45 -22.35 -21.05
N ALA A 211 3.22 -23.60 -20.63
CA ALA A 211 2.35 -23.89 -19.49
C ALA A 211 2.94 -23.35 -18.18
N ALA A 212 4.26 -23.43 -18.00
CA ALA A 212 4.96 -22.83 -16.86
C ALA A 212 4.78 -21.31 -16.82
N ALA A 213 4.91 -20.63 -17.95
CA ALA A 213 4.69 -19.19 -18.04
C ALA A 213 3.24 -18.81 -17.69
N MET A 214 2.26 -19.56 -18.20
CA MET A 214 0.84 -19.37 -17.89
C MET A 214 0.55 -19.62 -16.41
N LEU A 215 0.99 -20.75 -15.86
CA LEU A 215 0.75 -21.14 -14.48
C LEU A 215 1.39 -20.16 -13.48
N ARG A 216 2.64 -19.73 -13.72
CA ARG A 216 3.29 -18.71 -12.89
C ARG A 216 2.56 -17.38 -12.97
N THR A 217 2.09 -17.00 -14.15
CA THR A 217 1.29 -15.79 -14.31
C THR A 217 -0.05 -15.93 -13.60
N ALA A 218 -0.75 -17.05 -13.71
CA ALA A 218 -2.00 -17.29 -12.99
C ALA A 218 -1.82 -17.27 -11.46
N ALA A 219 -0.73 -17.85 -10.95
CA ALA A 219 -0.42 -17.79 -9.52
C ALA A 219 -0.18 -16.35 -9.03
N VAL A 220 0.58 -15.57 -9.81
CA VAL A 220 0.88 -14.16 -9.50
C VAL A 220 -0.36 -13.26 -9.65
N GLN A 221 -1.23 -13.58 -10.61
CA GLN A 221 -2.49 -12.87 -10.88
C GLN A 221 -3.69 -13.46 -10.13
N SER A 222 -3.46 -14.40 -9.22
CA SER A 222 -4.52 -15.12 -8.50
C SER A 222 -5.51 -14.18 -7.83
N ALA A 223 -5.01 -13.09 -7.25
CA ALA A 223 -5.81 -12.08 -6.57
C ALA A 223 -6.89 -11.49 -7.50
N ILE A 224 -6.53 -10.96 -8.68
CA ILE A 224 -7.51 -10.41 -9.63
C ILE A 224 -8.37 -11.47 -10.29
N LEU A 225 -7.82 -12.66 -10.52
CA LEU A 225 -8.57 -13.76 -11.12
C LEU A 225 -9.67 -14.22 -10.17
N THR A 226 -9.37 -14.41 -8.89
CA THR A 226 -10.35 -14.76 -7.87
C THR A 226 -11.38 -13.67 -7.68
N VAL A 227 -10.96 -12.39 -7.64
CA VAL A 227 -11.88 -11.25 -7.53
C VAL A 227 -12.81 -11.16 -8.73
N GLY A 228 -12.27 -11.22 -9.94
CA GLY A 228 -13.04 -11.10 -11.17
C GLY A 228 -14.01 -12.26 -11.34
N LEU A 229 -13.57 -13.49 -11.07
CA LEU A 229 -14.46 -14.66 -11.10
C LEU A 229 -15.52 -14.58 -10.00
N GLY A 230 -15.15 -14.19 -8.78
CA GLY A 230 -16.07 -14.05 -7.66
C GLY A 230 -17.17 -13.03 -7.96
N ALA A 231 -16.80 -11.85 -8.47
CA ALA A 231 -17.77 -10.82 -8.86
C ALA A 231 -18.68 -11.26 -10.03
N LEU A 232 -18.15 -12.03 -11.00
CA LEU A 232 -18.97 -12.58 -12.08
C LEU A 232 -19.96 -13.63 -11.59
N VAL A 233 -19.54 -14.52 -10.68
CA VAL A 233 -20.44 -15.54 -10.14
C VAL A 233 -21.47 -14.91 -9.20
N GLU A 234 -21.09 -13.92 -8.39
CA GLU A 234 -22.02 -13.14 -7.58
C GLU A 234 -23.06 -12.44 -8.47
N GLY A 235 -22.64 -11.70 -9.50
CA GLY A 235 -23.57 -11.04 -10.42
C GLY A 235 -24.51 -12.00 -11.17
N TRP A 236 -24.11 -13.27 -11.36
CA TRP A 236 -24.96 -14.30 -11.95
C TRP A 236 -25.89 -14.96 -10.93
N GLN A 237 -25.41 -15.30 -9.74
CA GLN A 237 -26.13 -16.12 -8.76
C GLN A 237 -26.82 -15.29 -7.66
N GLY A 238 -26.52 -14.00 -7.54
CA GLY A 238 -26.98 -13.11 -6.47
C GLY A 238 -26.47 -13.50 -5.08
N ARG A 239 -25.40 -14.30 -4.99
CA ARG A 239 -24.84 -14.77 -3.71
C ARG A 239 -23.46 -14.19 -3.50
N SER A 240 -23.28 -13.53 -2.36
CA SER A 240 -21.98 -13.00 -1.95
C SER A 240 -20.99 -14.13 -1.66
N TRP A 241 -19.74 -13.91 -2.09
CA TRP A 241 -18.65 -14.85 -1.88
C TRP A 241 -17.91 -14.52 -0.60
N SER A 242 -17.62 -15.53 0.22
CA SER A 242 -16.70 -15.41 1.34
C SER A 242 -15.38 -16.08 1.03
N LEU A 243 -14.28 -15.40 1.35
CA LEU A 243 -12.94 -15.96 1.26
C LEU A 243 -12.39 -16.19 2.67
N PRO A 244 -11.64 -17.28 2.90
CA PRO A 244 -10.90 -17.42 4.15
C PRO A 244 -10.00 -16.20 4.36
N LEU A 245 -10.00 -15.65 5.57
CA LEU A 245 -9.26 -14.43 5.88
C LEU A 245 -7.81 -14.52 5.42
N GLY A 246 -7.13 -15.64 5.67
CA GLY A 246 -5.73 -15.89 5.23
C GLY A 246 -5.49 -15.77 3.72
N VAL A 247 -6.50 -16.08 2.89
CA VAL A 247 -6.43 -15.90 1.43
C VAL A 247 -6.58 -14.43 1.06
N LEU A 248 -7.48 -13.70 1.72
CA LEU A 248 -7.64 -12.25 1.54
C LEU A 248 -6.37 -11.49 1.97
N LEU A 249 -5.82 -11.88 3.13
CA LEU A 249 -4.53 -11.47 3.66
C LEU A 249 -3.40 -11.63 2.62
N PHE A 250 -3.40 -12.76 1.91
CA PHE A 250 -2.44 -13.03 0.83
C PHE A 250 -2.69 -12.14 -0.39
N PHE A 251 -3.94 -11.97 -0.80
CA PHE A 251 -4.30 -11.13 -1.94
C PHE A 251 -3.92 -9.67 -1.74
N TRP A 252 -3.91 -9.16 -0.51
CA TRP A 252 -3.38 -7.83 -0.23
C TRP A 252 -1.89 -7.66 -0.54
N GLN A 253 -1.13 -8.74 -0.75
CA GLN A 253 0.28 -8.70 -1.12
C GLN A 253 0.52 -8.75 -2.65
N TRP A 254 -0.54 -8.58 -3.45
CA TRP A 254 -0.51 -8.72 -4.90
C TRP A 254 0.58 -7.86 -5.59
N GLU A 255 0.80 -6.61 -5.16
CA GLU A 255 1.83 -5.74 -5.74
C GLU A 255 3.23 -6.34 -5.62
N ARG A 256 3.57 -6.83 -4.42
CA ARG A 256 4.87 -7.48 -4.17
C ARG A 256 4.99 -8.75 -4.95
N LEU A 257 3.90 -9.50 -5.09
CA LEU A 257 3.91 -10.75 -5.83
C LEU A 257 4.18 -10.50 -7.32
N ILE A 258 3.56 -9.48 -7.91
CA ILE A 258 3.85 -9.06 -9.29
C ILE A 258 5.28 -8.57 -9.41
N MET A 259 5.74 -7.73 -8.49
CA MET A 259 7.11 -7.19 -8.53
C MET A 259 8.18 -8.26 -8.33
N TYR A 260 7.93 -9.25 -7.47
CA TYR A 260 8.76 -10.44 -7.33
C TYR A 260 8.82 -11.23 -8.64
N HIS A 261 7.68 -11.41 -9.32
CA HIS A 261 7.64 -12.10 -10.62
C HIS A 261 8.36 -11.32 -11.73
N VAL A 262 8.31 -9.99 -11.69
CA VAL A 262 9.11 -9.14 -12.58
C VAL A 262 10.60 -9.35 -12.31
N ASP A 263 11.04 -9.27 -11.05
CA ASP A 263 12.44 -9.55 -10.66
C ASP A 263 12.88 -10.96 -11.07
N TYR A 264 11.99 -11.95 -10.93
CA TYR A 264 12.23 -13.33 -11.34
C TYR A 264 12.43 -13.45 -12.85
N LYS A 265 11.55 -12.83 -13.65
CA LYS A 265 11.66 -12.78 -15.12
C LYS A 265 12.90 -12.02 -15.60
N ASP A 266 13.31 -11.00 -14.86
CA ASP A 266 14.50 -10.21 -15.15
C ASP A 266 15.81 -10.90 -14.69
N GLY A 267 15.72 -12.09 -14.08
CA GLY A 267 16.88 -12.85 -13.60
C GLY A 267 17.58 -12.22 -12.39
N GLN A 268 16.85 -11.41 -11.62
CA GLN A 268 17.34 -10.78 -10.39
C GLN A 268 17.10 -11.65 -9.16
N VAL A 269 16.16 -12.60 -9.24
CA VAL A 269 15.96 -13.63 -8.21
C VAL A 269 16.87 -14.82 -8.51
N PRO A 270 17.69 -15.27 -7.54
CA PRO A 270 18.47 -16.50 -7.70
C PRO A 270 17.60 -17.70 -8.06
N GLN A 271 18.08 -18.58 -8.94
CA GLN A 271 17.39 -19.83 -9.27
C GLN A 271 17.22 -20.73 -8.03
N GLU A 272 18.14 -20.61 -7.07
CA GLU A 272 18.10 -21.28 -5.78
C GLU A 272 17.91 -20.25 -4.69
N ILE A 273 16.66 -20.08 -4.25
CA ILE A 273 16.33 -19.23 -3.12
C ILE A 273 15.68 -20.09 -2.04
N PRO A 274 16.21 -20.11 -0.80
CA PRO A 274 15.56 -20.82 0.29
C PRO A 274 14.23 -20.12 0.66
N LEU A 275 13.29 -20.90 1.19
CA LEU A 275 11.95 -20.42 1.55
C LEU A 275 11.98 -19.16 2.42
N TRP A 276 12.84 -19.11 3.44
CA TRP A 276 12.91 -17.93 4.31
C TRP A 276 13.33 -16.66 3.55
N ARG A 277 14.20 -16.73 2.54
CA ARG A 277 14.57 -15.56 1.72
C ARG A 277 13.41 -15.12 0.82
N PHE A 278 12.59 -16.06 0.35
CA PHE A 278 11.34 -15.75 -0.33
C PHE A 278 10.36 -15.06 0.63
N LEU A 279 10.12 -15.66 1.80
CA LEU A 279 9.21 -15.11 2.81
C LEU A 279 9.66 -13.73 3.30
N ALA A 280 10.95 -13.43 3.37
CA ALA A 280 11.47 -12.10 3.76
C ALA A 280 10.96 -10.93 2.88
N VAL A 281 10.48 -11.20 1.66
CA VAL A 281 9.86 -10.19 0.79
C VAL A 281 8.44 -9.86 1.25
N PHE A 282 7.74 -10.83 1.81
CA PHE A 282 6.30 -10.76 2.13
C PHE A 282 6.04 -10.57 3.63
N TRP A 283 6.84 -11.21 4.48
CA TRP A 283 6.74 -11.21 5.94
C TRP A 283 7.76 -10.26 6.55
N ASN A 284 7.33 -9.02 6.73
CA ASN A 284 8.07 -7.99 7.44
C ASN A 284 7.10 -7.21 8.34
N PRO A 285 7.48 -6.80 9.56
CA PRO A 285 6.54 -6.14 10.46
C PRO A 285 5.94 -4.84 9.88
N GLY A 286 6.65 -4.16 8.99
CA GLY A 286 6.15 -2.96 8.31
C GLY A 286 4.99 -3.22 7.34
N VAL A 287 4.60 -4.48 7.13
CA VAL A 287 3.38 -4.80 6.37
C VAL A 287 2.13 -4.68 7.23
N LEU A 288 2.20 -5.01 8.52
CA LEU A 288 1.05 -5.35 9.38
C LEU A 288 -0.02 -4.25 9.51
N PRO A 289 0.33 -2.97 9.68
CA PRO A 289 -0.69 -1.94 9.93
C PRO A 289 -1.53 -1.69 8.67
N ASN A 290 -2.80 -1.27 8.83
CA ASN A 290 -3.63 -0.71 7.75
C ASN A 290 -3.66 -1.55 6.47
N TRP A 291 -4.10 -2.80 6.59
CA TRP A 291 -4.31 -3.66 5.41
C TRP A 291 -5.52 -3.22 4.58
N ASN A 292 -6.50 -2.53 5.19
CA ASN A 292 -7.73 -2.03 4.55
C ASN A 292 -7.56 -0.80 3.61
N TRP A 293 -6.35 -0.26 3.38
CA TRP A 293 -6.15 1.05 2.73
C TRP A 293 -5.19 1.05 1.52
N GLY A 294 -4.99 -0.10 0.88
CA GLY A 294 -4.19 -0.27 -0.35
C GLY A 294 -2.69 -0.08 -0.14
N VAL A 295 -2.23 0.16 1.09
CA VAL A 295 -0.89 0.68 1.34
C VAL A 295 0.15 -0.41 1.44
N THR A 296 0.35 -1.20 0.39
CA THR A 296 1.54 -2.04 0.34
C THR A 296 2.74 -1.27 -0.16
N ILE A 297 3.87 -1.44 0.51
CA ILE A 297 5.18 -1.18 -0.10
C ILE A 297 5.34 -2.27 -1.17
N GLY A 298 4.90 -1.98 -2.41
CA GLY A 298 4.88 -2.88 -3.54
C GLY A 298 6.27 -3.15 -4.12
N GLN A 299 7.20 -3.66 -3.31
CA GLN A 299 8.58 -3.90 -3.70
C GLN A 299 8.89 -5.39 -3.80
N GLY A 300 9.70 -5.74 -4.81
CA GLY A 300 10.12 -7.11 -5.11
C GLY A 300 11.39 -7.53 -4.38
N TYR A 301 11.86 -8.73 -4.71
CA TYR A 301 13.08 -9.32 -4.14
C TYR A 301 14.31 -8.42 -4.29
N ALA A 302 14.58 -7.92 -5.49
CA ALA A 302 15.82 -7.20 -5.77
C ALA A 302 15.90 -5.90 -4.97
N TYR A 303 14.79 -5.16 -4.88
CA TYR A 303 14.72 -3.95 -4.06
C TYR A 303 14.91 -4.28 -2.58
N VAL A 304 14.16 -5.25 -2.04
CA VAL A 304 14.20 -5.59 -0.61
C VAL A 304 15.56 -6.15 -0.21
N HIS A 305 16.12 -7.04 -1.02
CA HIS A 305 17.40 -7.69 -0.75
C HIS A 305 18.57 -6.70 -0.83
N ASN A 306 18.59 -5.82 -1.83
CA ASN A 306 19.69 -4.88 -2.03
C ASN A 306 19.66 -3.69 -1.06
N ASN A 307 18.51 -3.39 -0.45
CA ASN A 307 18.38 -2.30 0.51
C ASN A 307 18.45 -2.75 1.98
N PHE A 308 18.62 -4.05 2.25
CA PHE A 308 18.81 -4.54 3.62
C PHE A 308 20.27 -4.35 4.08
N LEU A 309 20.48 -3.56 5.13
CA LEU A 309 21.80 -3.22 5.69
C LEU A 309 22.82 -2.79 4.62
N CYS A 310 22.33 -2.01 3.64
CA CYS A 310 23.12 -1.55 2.51
C CYS A 310 24.09 -0.40 2.85
N GLU A 311 23.82 0.29 3.95
CA GLU A 311 24.67 1.29 4.57
C GLU A 311 24.61 1.12 6.09
N ASP A 312 25.33 1.96 6.84
CA ASP A 312 25.39 1.91 8.30
C ASP A 312 24.01 1.76 8.94
N LYS A 313 23.85 0.70 9.76
CA LYS A 313 22.57 0.35 10.39
C LYS A 313 22.03 1.49 11.24
N ASN A 314 22.88 2.20 11.99
CA ASN A 314 22.44 3.29 12.87
C ASN A 314 21.88 4.46 12.07
N LYS A 315 22.51 4.79 10.94
CA LYS A 315 21.99 5.79 10.01
C LYS A 315 20.61 5.39 9.48
N LEU A 316 20.43 4.14 9.03
CA LEU A 316 19.14 3.64 8.55
C LEU A 316 18.04 3.75 9.61
N VAL A 317 18.36 3.34 10.84
CA VAL A 317 17.41 3.38 11.96
C VAL A 317 17.05 4.83 12.32
N LEU A 318 18.03 5.73 12.41
CA LEU A 318 17.76 7.16 12.70
C LEU A 318 16.95 7.83 11.58
N ASP A 319 17.20 7.47 10.33
CA ASP A 319 16.37 7.93 9.21
C ASP A 319 14.96 7.31 9.24
N GLY A 320 14.79 6.13 9.82
CA GLY A 320 13.49 5.56 10.17
C GLY A 320 12.77 6.35 11.26
N VAL A 321 13.46 6.69 12.35
CA VAL A 321 12.96 7.54 13.44
C VAL A 321 12.46 8.89 12.90
N LYS A 322 13.21 9.55 12.01
CA LYS A 322 12.78 10.81 11.37
C LYS A 322 11.47 10.65 10.58
N ILE A 323 11.34 9.57 9.81
CA ILE A 323 10.11 9.32 9.03
C ILE A 323 8.94 8.97 9.95
N LEU A 324 9.17 8.20 11.02
CA LEU A 324 8.15 7.92 12.02
C LEU A 324 7.70 9.21 12.74
N LEU A 325 8.61 10.12 13.07
CA LEU A 325 8.22 11.44 13.63
C LEU A 325 7.36 12.24 12.65
N ILE A 326 7.69 12.26 11.36
CA ILE A 326 6.85 12.91 10.33
C ILE A 326 5.48 12.23 10.24
N ALA A 327 5.45 10.89 10.29
CA ALA A 327 4.21 10.12 10.30
C ALA A 327 3.34 10.48 11.51
N LEU A 328 3.94 10.57 12.70
CA LEU A 328 3.27 10.93 13.94
C LEU A 328 2.65 12.33 13.84
N LEU A 329 3.39 13.32 13.33
CA LEU A 329 2.87 14.67 13.13
C LEU A 329 1.64 14.68 12.21
N TYR A 330 1.66 13.93 11.11
CA TYR A 330 0.49 13.83 10.23
C TYR A 330 -0.68 13.11 10.90
N LEU A 331 -0.43 12.00 11.59
CA LEU A 331 -1.48 11.24 12.28
C LEU A 331 -2.13 12.07 13.40
N LEU A 332 -1.36 12.89 14.12
CA LEU A 332 -1.86 13.73 15.21
C LEU A 332 -2.65 14.94 14.70
N PHE A 333 -2.17 15.62 13.65
CA PHE A 333 -2.66 16.95 13.29
C PHE A 333 -3.50 17.02 12.01
N TRP A 334 -3.68 15.93 11.24
CA TRP A 334 -4.41 16.01 9.96
C TRP A 334 -5.84 16.55 10.12
N ASN A 335 -6.56 16.12 11.17
CA ASN A 335 -7.95 16.52 11.37
C ASN A 335 -8.06 17.95 11.92
N TRP A 336 -7.13 18.32 12.81
CA TRP A 336 -7.00 19.70 13.30
C TRP A 336 -6.73 20.68 12.15
N VAL A 337 -5.75 20.39 11.28
CA VAL A 337 -5.46 21.21 10.09
C VAL A 337 -6.68 21.28 9.16
N ARG A 338 -7.40 20.17 8.97
CA ARG A 338 -8.63 20.16 8.17
C ARG A 338 -9.67 21.15 8.72
N HIS A 339 -9.96 21.08 10.02
CA HIS A 339 -10.96 21.97 10.65
C HIS A 339 -10.52 23.43 10.59
N LEU A 340 -9.27 23.72 10.93
CA LEU A 340 -8.70 25.07 10.83
C LEU A 340 -8.89 25.67 9.42
N LEU A 341 -8.61 24.89 8.38
CA LEU A 341 -8.80 25.34 7.00
C LEU A 341 -10.27 25.47 6.62
N VAL A 342 -11.13 24.57 7.06
CA VAL A 342 -12.59 24.65 6.80
C VAL A 342 -13.17 25.93 7.41
N ASP A 343 -12.82 26.22 8.67
CA ASP A 343 -13.29 27.40 9.39
C ASP A 343 -12.76 28.68 8.75
N PHE A 344 -11.49 28.69 8.33
CA PHE A 344 -10.89 29.80 7.61
C PHE A 344 -11.65 30.14 6.31
N PHE A 345 -11.88 29.16 5.43
CA PHE A 345 -12.57 29.41 4.16
C PHE A 345 -14.05 29.74 4.36
N THR A 346 -14.71 29.11 5.34
CA THR A 346 -16.10 29.39 5.67
C THR A 346 -16.26 30.80 6.25
N GLY A 347 -15.31 31.25 7.07
CA GLY A 347 -15.22 32.63 7.56
C GLY A 347 -15.02 33.67 6.45
N LEU A 348 -14.40 33.27 5.34
CA LEU A 348 -14.29 34.09 4.11
C LEU A 348 -15.54 34.03 3.22
N GLY A 349 -16.62 33.35 3.65
CA GLY A 349 -17.84 33.18 2.86
C GLY A 349 -17.73 32.16 1.72
N VAL A 350 -16.69 31.33 1.71
CA VAL A 350 -16.50 30.27 0.70
C VAL A 350 -16.96 28.93 1.31
N PRO A 351 -18.11 28.37 0.91
CA PRO A 351 -18.52 27.06 1.41
C PRO A 351 -17.58 25.98 0.87
N VAL A 352 -16.95 25.22 1.77
CA VAL A 352 -15.96 24.18 1.44
C VAL A 352 -16.38 22.76 1.79
N TYR A 353 -17.68 22.55 2.08
CA TYR A 353 -18.30 21.24 2.27
C TYR A 353 -17.46 20.28 3.13
N ARG A 354 -17.00 20.77 4.29
CA ARG A 354 -16.20 20.04 5.28
C ARG A 354 -14.88 19.44 4.75
N ALA A 355 -14.37 19.97 3.63
CA ALA A 355 -13.24 19.44 2.86
C ALA A 355 -13.49 18.02 2.31
N PHE A 356 -14.72 17.72 1.87
CA PHE A 356 -15.08 16.48 1.19
C PHE A 356 -15.69 16.75 -0.18
N THR A 357 -14.96 16.40 -1.24
CA THR A 357 -15.45 16.54 -2.63
C THR A 357 -16.76 15.79 -2.85
N ARG A 358 -16.93 14.62 -2.22
CA ARG A 358 -18.17 13.83 -2.31
C ARG A 358 -19.37 14.56 -1.71
N GLU A 359 -19.18 15.35 -0.66
CA GLU A 359 -20.26 16.13 -0.04
C GLU A 359 -20.65 17.28 -0.97
N MET A 360 -19.69 18.01 -1.52
CA MET A 360 -19.93 19.01 -2.57
C MET A 360 -20.71 18.43 -3.77
N VAL A 361 -20.34 17.25 -4.27
CA VAL A 361 -21.09 16.58 -5.35
C VAL A 361 -22.54 16.31 -4.93
N ARG A 362 -22.80 15.89 -3.68
CA ARG A 362 -24.19 15.67 -3.21
C ARG A 362 -25.00 16.96 -3.19
N HIS A 363 -24.42 18.06 -2.71
CA HIS A 363 -25.07 19.38 -2.70
C HIS A 363 -25.37 19.84 -4.13
N PHE A 364 -24.42 19.66 -5.06
CA PHE A 364 -24.63 19.96 -6.48
C PHE A 364 -25.80 19.16 -7.07
N MET A 365 -25.92 17.88 -6.71
CA MET A 365 -27.01 17.00 -7.18
C MET A 365 -28.37 17.31 -6.59
N ARG A 366 -28.43 18.07 -5.48
CA ARG A 366 -29.68 18.60 -4.93
C ARG A 366 -30.12 19.89 -5.59
N GLY A 367 -29.39 20.38 -6.59
CA GLY A 367 -29.68 21.63 -7.30
C GLY A 367 -29.09 22.87 -6.61
N GLU A 368 -28.21 22.71 -5.61
CA GLU A 368 -27.57 23.86 -4.97
C GLU A 368 -26.56 24.53 -5.91
N GLU A 369 -26.54 25.86 -5.89
CA GLU A 369 -25.57 26.63 -6.68
C GLU A 369 -24.18 26.57 -6.05
N ILE A 370 -23.28 25.82 -6.69
CA ILE A 370 -21.87 25.75 -6.31
C ILE A 370 -21.03 26.67 -7.19
N GLY A 371 -20.42 27.68 -6.58
CA GLY A 371 -19.51 28.63 -7.23
C GLY A 371 -18.11 28.06 -7.48
N THR A 372 -17.37 28.67 -8.41
CA THR A 372 -16.01 28.25 -8.79
C THR A 372 -15.04 28.26 -7.60
N ALA A 373 -15.08 29.28 -6.74
CA ALA A 373 -14.23 29.35 -5.56
C ALA A 373 -14.45 28.16 -4.61
N SER A 374 -15.72 27.77 -4.40
CA SER A 374 -16.10 26.60 -3.60
C SER A 374 -15.57 25.29 -4.20
N VAL A 375 -15.65 25.12 -5.52
CA VAL A 375 -15.11 23.94 -6.22
C VAL A 375 -13.59 23.85 -6.04
N LEU A 376 -12.89 24.95 -6.29
CA LEU A 376 -11.43 25.01 -6.18
C LEU A 376 -10.96 24.74 -4.75
N ALA A 377 -11.54 25.45 -3.77
CA ALA A 377 -11.19 25.31 -2.36
C ALA A 377 -11.54 23.92 -1.82
N THR A 378 -12.74 23.40 -2.07
CA THR A 378 -13.15 22.08 -1.56
C THR A 378 -12.26 20.97 -2.08
N THR A 379 -11.98 20.95 -3.39
CA THR A 379 -11.15 19.90 -3.99
C THR A 379 -9.70 19.98 -3.50
N PHE A 380 -9.14 21.17 -3.33
CA PHE A 380 -7.79 21.37 -2.81
C PHE A 380 -7.68 20.96 -1.34
N LEU A 381 -8.67 21.31 -0.51
CA LEU A 381 -8.70 20.92 0.90
C LEU A 381 -8.90 19.42 1.07
N ASP A 382 -9.74 18.78 0.25
CA ASP A 382 -9.92 17.32 0.26
C ASP A 382 -8.61 16.61 -0.14
N LEU A 383 -7.89 17.13 -1.14
CA LEU A 383 -6.56 16.63 -1.51
C LEU A 383 -5.55 16.78 -0.36
N THR A 384 -5.55 17.93 0.32
CA THR A 384 -4.67 18.21 1.47
C THR A 384 -4.94 17.24 2.62
N ARG A 385 -6.22 17.13 3.02
CA ARG A 385 -6.70 16.19 4.04
C ARG A 385 -6.28 14.76 3.71
N TRP A 386 -6.60 14.29 2.50
CA TRP A 386 -6.29 12.94 2.07
C TRP A 386 -4.78 12.69 2.03
N THR A 387 -4.00 13.66 1.54
CA THR A 387 -2.54 13.55 1.47
C THR A 387 -1.92 13.47 2.86
N MET A 388 -2.32 14.29 3.83
CA MET A 388 -1.79 14.23 5.20
C MET A 388 -2.12 12.89 5.85
N LEU A 389 -3.39 12.50 5.80
CA LEU A 389 -3.87 11.26 6.37
C LEU A 389 -3.11 10.05 5.81
N TRP A 390 -3.03 9.98 4.49
CA TRP A 390 -2.40 8.88 3.79
C TRP A 390 -0.88 8.90 3.95
N ALA A 391 -0.25 10.09 3.90
CA ALA A 391 1.17 10.27 4.18
C ALA A 391 1.54 9.75 5.58
N GLY A 392 0.71 10.02 6.60
CA GLY A 392 0.91 9.50 7.96
C GLY A 392 1.01 7.97 7.98
N VAL A 393 0.03 7.30 7.38
CA VAL A 393 -0.01 5.82 7.33
C VAL A 393 1.15 5.24 6.52
N VAL A 394 1.41 5.74 5.32
CA VAL A 394 2.45 5.19 4.44
C VAL A 394 3.86 5.44 5.00
N HIS A 395 4.08 6.60 5.63
CA HIS A 395 5.35 6.93 6.26
C HIS A 395 5.57 6.09 7.52
N PHE A 396 4.52 5.82 8.29
CA PHE A 396 4.63 4.89 9.41
C PHE A 396 5.17 3.53 8.96
N LYS A 397 4.61 2.96 7.88
CA LYS A 397 5.11 1.70 7.29
C LYS A 397 6.57 1.79 6.85
N VAL A 398 6.93 2.82 6.07
CA VAL A 398 8.32 3.03 5.61
C VAL A 398 9.27 3.17 6.80
N GLY A 399 8.85 3.88 7.85
CA GLY A 399 9.58 4.04 9.09
C GLY A 399 9.87 2.71 9.78
N ILE A 400 8.87 1.81 9.89
CA ILE A 400 9.06 0.46 10.43
C ILE A 400 10.12 -0.31 9.63
N TRP A 401 10.03 -0.29 8.31
CA TRP A 401 11.02 -0.98 7.48
C TRP A 401 12.44 -0.43 7.70
N ARG A 402 12.58 0.89 7.87
CA ARG A 402 13.88 1.53 8.12
C ARG A 402 14.47 1.18 9.48
N ILE A 403 13.68 1.19 10.56
CA ILE A 403 14.17 0.75 11.87
C ILE A 403 14.52 -0.74 11.88
N CYS A 404 13.89 -1.55 11.02
CA CYS A 404 14.24 -2.95 10.78
C CYS A 404 15.48 -3.15 9.87
N GLY A 405 16.19 -2.08 9.50
CA GLY A 405 17.44 -2.15 8.75
C GLY A 405 17.31 -2.11 7.22
N TYR A 406 16.16 -1.66 6.68
CA TYR A 406 15.96 -1.53 5.24
C TYR A 406 15.96 -0.07 4.78
N ARG A 407 16.74 0.25 3.75
CA ARG A 407 16.70 1.56 3.07
C ARG A 407 15.48 1.67 2.16
N MET A 408 14.29 1.79 2.75
CA MET A 408 13.06 2.05 2.01
C MET A 408 12.96 3.52 1.63
N ASP A 409 12.71 3.83 0.36
CA ASP A 409 12.46 5.21 -0.07
C ASP A 409 11.17 5.75 0.56
N PRO A 410 11.07 7.07 0.84
CA PRO A 410 9.83 7.65 1.33
C PRO A 410 8.72 7.47 0.29
N TYR A 411 7.54 7.03 0.75
CA TYR A 411 6.38 6.83 -0.13
C TYR A 411 5.96 8.13 -0.82
N ILE A 412 6.05 9.25 -0.10
CA ILE A 412 5.78 10.60 -0.59
C ILE A 412 7.00 11.48 -0.30
N ASN A 413 7.50 12.23 -1.29
CA ASN A 413 8.69 13.05 -1.14
C ASN A 413 8.48 14.48 -1.66
N LYS A 414 8.05 15.36 -0.75
CA LYS A 414 7.83 16.80 -1.01
C LYS A 414 6.96 17.03 -2.26
N PRO A 415 5.75 16.45 -2.34
CA PRO A 415 4.91 16.48 -3.53
C PRO A 415 4.47 17.91 -3.86
N TRP A 416 4.29 18.76 -2.84
CA TRP A 416 3.93 20.17 -2.93
C TRP A 416 4.97 21.03 -3.66
N LEU A 417 6.21 20.55 -3.81
CA LEU A 417 7.27 21.25 -4.54
C LEU A 417 7.31 20.88 -6.04
N ALA A 418 6.36 20.07 -6.53
CA ALA A 418 6.29 19.78 -7.95
C ALA A 418 5.67 20.96 -8.73
N THR A 419 6.28 21.34 -9.85
CA THR A 419 5.79 22.42 -10.73
C THR A 419 5.20 21.89 -12.04
N ASP A 420 5.04 20.57 -12.16
CA ASP A 420 4.41 19.88 -13.29
C ASP A 420 3.98 18.47 -12.87
N LEU A 421 3.07 17.86 -13.64
CA LEU A 421 2.44 16.60 -13.24
C LEU A 421 3.39 15.40 -13.33
N ALA A 422 4.40 15.44 -14.21
CA ALA A 422 5.41 14.38 -14.29
C ALA A 422 6.33 14.40 -13.06
N THR A 423 6.76 15.59 -12.63
CA THR A 423 7.51 15.76 -11.38
C THR A 423 6.65 15.39 -10.17
N PHE A 424 5.38 15.77 -10.14
CA PHE A 424 4.46 15.38 -9.07
C PHE A 424 4.32 13.87 -8.97
N TRP A 425 4.02 13.20 -10.09
CA TRP A 425 3.93 11.74 -10.15
C TRP A 425 5.25 11.06 -9.73
N SER A 426 6.41 11.70 -9.96
CA SER A 426 7.69 11.16 -9.50
C SER A 426 7.90 11.26 -7.98
N ARG A 427 7.21 12.19 -7.31
CA ARG A 427 7.32 12.49 -5.87
C ARG A 427 6.17 11.89 -5.05
N PHE A 428 5.09 11.55 -5.73
CA PHE A 428 3.88 11.03 -5.16
C PHE A 428 3.82 9.52 -5.36
N THR A 429 3.40 8.79 -4.34
CA THR A 429 3.18 7.33 -4.38
C THR A 429 4.37 6.48 -4.86
N PHE A 430 5.62 6.76 -4.45
CA PHE A 430 6.85 6.18 -5.01
C PHE A 430 6.78 4.68 -5.30
N HIS A 431 6.38 3.85 -4.33
CA HIS A 431 6.37 2.40 -4.49
C HIS A 431 5.30 1.93 -5.48
N TYR A 432 4.09 2.52 -5.41
CA TYR A 432 3.02 2.22 -6.35
C TYR A 432 3.36 2.69 -7.76
N ARG A 433 3.96 3.87 -7.90
CA ARG A 433 4.48 4.37 -9.16
C ARG A 433 5.54 3.43 -9.75
N GLU A 434 6.47 2.94 -8.94
CA GLU A 434 7.48 1.97 -9.40
C GLU A 434 6.83 0.69 -9.90
N PHE A 435 5.83 0.17 -9.18
CA PHE A 435 5.01 -0.94 -9.64
C PHE A 435 4.39 -0.64 -11.02
N LEU A 436 3.70 0.50 -11.18
CA LEU A 436 3.09 0.89 -12.46
C LEU A 436 4.13 0.97 -13.60
N VAL A 437 5.30 1.53 -13.30
CA VAL A 437 6.38 1.67 -14.28
C VAL A 437 6.93 0.30 -14.69
N ARG A 438 7.23 -0.57 -13.73
CA ARG A 438 7.86 -1.86 -14.02
C ARG A 438 6.88 -2.87 -14.62
N ALA A 439 5.63 -2.89 -14.15
CA ALA A 439 4.62 -3.84 -14.61
C ALA A 439 3.91 -3.41 -15.91
N PHE A 440 3.79 -2.10 -16.19
CA PHE A 440 3.04 -1.60 -17.36
C PHE A 440 3.89 -0.73 -18.28
N TYR A 441 4.55 0.31 -17.75
CA TYR A 441 5.26 1.28 -18.59
C TYR A 441 6.38 0.62 -19.39
N TYR A 442 7.34 -0.06 -18.74
CA TYR A 442 8.49 -0.65 -19.43
C TYR A 442 8.09 -1.73 -20.45
N PRO A 443 7.20 -2.69 -20.14
CA PRO A 443 6.74 -3.66 -21.13
C PRO A 443 6.16 -3.02 -22.40
N VAL A 444 5.37 -1.95 -22.26
CA VAL A 444 4.78 -1.23 -23.40
C VAL A 444 5.82 -0.37 -24.11
N PHE A 445 6.62 0.39 -23.37
CA PHE A 445 7.66 1.26 -23.91
C PHE A 445 8.67 0.49 -24.76
N PHE A 446 9.12 -0.69 -24.31
CA PHE A 446 10.12 -1.47 -25.05
C PHE A 446 9.53 -2.30 -26.20
N ARG A 447 8.21 -2.51 -26.27
CA ARG A 447 7.57 -3.33 -27.33
C ARG A 447 6.86 -2.48 -28.39
N CYS A 448 6.18 -1.42 -28.00
CA CYS A 448 5.31 -0.65 -28.87
C CYS A 448 5.99 0.62 -29.43
N PHE A 449 5.62 1.02 -30.65
CA PHE A 449 5.97 2.32 -31.27
C PHE A 449 7.47 2.71 -31.23
N ARG A 450 8.39 1.75 -31.32
CA ARG A 450 9.85 1.97 -31.20
C ARG A 450 10.42 3.09 -32.09
N LYS A 451 9.85 3.29 -33.28
CA LYS A 451 10.27 4.30 -34.26
C LYS A 451 9.68 5.70 -34.02
N ARG A 452 8.67 5.84 -33.16
CA ARG A 452 7.95 7.11 -32.89
C ARG A 452 8.09 7.48 -31.40
N PRO A 453 9.15 8.22 -31.00
CA PRO A 453 9.50 8.40 -29.59
C PRO A 453 8.38 9.05 -28.76
N TYR A 454 7.70 10.07 -29.29
CA TYR A 454 6.60 10.75 -28.60
C TYR A 454 5.39 9.82 -28.40
N LEU A 455 4.98 9.09 -29.44
CA LEU A 455 3.87 8.14 -29.36
C LEU A 455 4.18 6.98 -28.42
N ARG A 456 5.43 6.52 -28.41
CA ARG A 456 5.92 5.50 -27.48
C ARG A 456 5.78 5.94 -26.03
N VAL A 457 6.22 7.16 -25.70
CA VAL A 457 6.09 7.74 -24.35
C VAL A 457 4.63 7.93 -23.98
N PHE A 458 3.81 8.45 -24.90
CA PHE A 458 2.38 8.63 -24.69
C PHE A 458 1.70 7.31 -24.32
N VAL A 459 1.83 6.28 -25.17
CA VAL A 459 1.14 5.00 -24.99
C VAL A 459 1.64 4.24 -23.76
N ALA A 460 2.96 4.27 -23.50
CA ALA A 460 3.51 3.66 -22.28
C ALA A 460 2.99 4.36 -21.00
N THR A 461 2.85 5.68 -21.04
CA THR A 461 2.28 6.46 -19.92
C THR A 461 0.81 6.14 -19.72
N MET A 462 0.00 6.12 -20.79
CA MET A 462 -1.41 5.76 -20.71
C MET A 462 -1.61 4.33 -20.18
N ALA A 463 -0.78 3.38 -20.61
CA ALA A 463 -0.83 2.01 -20.10
C ALA A 463 -0.58 1.94 -18.59
N ALA A 464 0.34 2.74 -18.06
CA ALA A 464 0.68 2.76 -16.63
C ALA A 464 -0.28 3.63 -15.80
N ALA A 465 -0.35 4.92 -16.11
CA ALA A 465 -1.06 5.92 -15.31
C ALA A 465 -2.59 5.90 -15.48
N ALA A 466 -3.10 5.39 -16.62
CA ALA A 466 -4.54 5.23 -16.84
C ALA A 466 -4.98 3.78 -16.62
N PHE A 467 -4.57 2.85 -17.50
CA PHE A 467 -5.06 1.47 -17.47
C PHE A 467 -4.59 0.69 -16.24
N GLY A 468 -3.28 0.66 -15.98
CA GLY A 468 -2.71 -0.02 -14.82
C GLY A 468 -3.29 0.52 -13.52
N ASN A 469 -3.40 1.84 -13.38
CA ASN A 469 -3.95 2.49 -12.19
C ASN A 469 -5.45 2.20 -11.96
N LEU A 470 -6.26 2.16 -13.01
CA LEU A 470 -7.68 1.79 -12.91
C LEU A 470 -7.85 0.34 -12.46
N VAL A 471 -7.25 -0.60 -13.20
CA VAL A 471 -7.47 -2.05 -13.02
C VAL A 471 -6.79 -2.55 -11.74
N TRP A 472 -5.56 -2.14 -11.50
CA TRP A 472 -4.76 -2.66 -10.40
C TRP A 472 -4.70 -1.76 -9.19
N GLY A 473 -4.95 -0.46 -9.35
CA GLY A 473 -5.04 0.44 -8.20
C GLY A 473 -6.38 0.33 -7.53
N HIS A 474 -7.48 0.50 -8.27
CA HIS A 474 -8.77 0.81 -7.66
C HIS A 474 -9.78 -0.32 -7.71
N VAL A 475 -9.79 -1.15 -8.77
CA VAL A 475 -10.73 -2.27 -8.87
C VAL A 475 -10.41 -3.31 -7.81
N THR A 476 -9.15 -3.71 -7.73
CA THR A 476 -8.61 -4.61 -6.70
C THR A 476 -8.84 -4.08 -5.29
N GLU A 477 -8.39 -2.85 -5.00
CA GLU A 477 -8.57 -2.18 -3.71
C GLU A 477 -10.03 -2.22 -3.25
N ARG A 478 -10.97 -1.74 -4.08
CA ARG A 478 -12.37 -1.65 -3.66
C ARG A 478 -13.02 -3.01 -3.45
N LEU A 479 -12.71 -3.98 -4.30
CA LEU A 479 -13.29 -5.33 -4.20
C LEU A 479 -12.73 -6.11 -3.01
N TYR A 480 -11.48 -5.87 -2.62
CA TYR A 480 -10.96 -6.46 -1.38
C TYR A 480 -11.54 -5.80 -0.12
N TYR A 481 -11.82 -4.49 -0.14
CA TYR A 481 -12.26 -3.76 1.05
C TYR A 481 -13.75 -3.76 1.27
N ARG A 482 -14.54 -3.85 0.21
CA ARG A 482 -15.99 -3.71 0.28
C ARG A 482 -16.76 -4.96 -0.13
N GLY A 483 -16.05 -6.00 -0.57
CA GLY A 483 -16.65 -7.27 -0.99
C GLY A 483 -16.59 -7.46 -2.50
N LEU A 484 -16.67 -8.74 -2.90
CA LEU A 484 -16.62 -9.21 -4.29
C LEU A 484 -17.97 -9.05 -4.99
N GLU A 485 -18.47 -7.81 -5.05
CA GLU A 485 -19.78 -7.49 -5.63
C GLU A 485 -19.61 -6.84 -7.00
N TRP A 486 -20.49 -7.19 -7.94
CA TRP A 486 -20.50 -6.60 -9.28
C TRP A 486 -20.65 -5.07 -9.24
N GLU A 487 -21.47 -4.56 -8.33
CA GLU A 487 -21.69 -3.12 -8.15
C GLU A 487 -20.39 -2.36 -7.85
N HIS A 488 -19.47 -2.98 -7.09
CA HIS A 488 -18.16 -2.38 -6.81
C HIS A 488 -17.29 -2.31 -8.07
N VAL A 489 -17.34 -3.31 -8.95
CA VAL A 489 -16.64 -3.28 -10.25
C VAL A 489 -17.17 -2.12 -11.08
N VAL A 490 -18.49 -2.04 -11.26
CA VAL A 490 -19.16 -1.01 -12.06
C VAL A 490 -18.86 0.37 -11.51
N TYR A 491 -18.92 0.54 -10.19
CA TYR A 491 -18.58 1.80 -9.54
C TYR A 491 -17.15 2.24 -9.88
N VAL A 492 -16.15 1.36 -9.74
CA VAL A 492 -14.76 1.74 -10.00
C VAL A 492 -14.56 2.03 -11.48
N LEU A 493 -15.12 1.22 -12.38
CA LEU A 493 -15.06 1.49 -13.81
C LEU A 493 -15.72 2.82 -14.16
N GLY A 494 -16.77 3.24 -13.45
CA GLY A 494 -17.37 4.57 -13.57
C GLY A 494 -16.41 5.73 -13.26
N THR A 495 -15.33 5.48 -12.51
CA THR A 495 -14.30 6.49 -12.21
C THR A 495 -13.22 6.60 -13.29
N TRP A 496 -13.36 5.92 -14.44
CA TRP A 496 -12.43 5.97 -15.58
C TRP A 496 -11.99 7.39 -16.01
N PRO A 497 -12.82 8.46 -15.98
CA PRO A 497 -12.39 9.78 -16.44
C PRO A 497 -11.22 10.33 -15.62
N TYR A 498 -11.18 10.05 -14.31
CA TYR A 498 -10.06 10.42 -13.44
C TYR A 498 -8.72 9.89 -13.99
N PHE A 499 -8.68 8.59 -14.32
CA PHE A 499 -7.47 7.91 -14.77
C PHE A 499 -7.04 8.37 -16.16
N VAL A 500 -7.98 8.61 -17.06
CA VAL A 500 -7.69 9.11 -18.41
C VAL A 500 -7.12 10.53 -18.33
N LEU A 501 -7.75 11.42 -17.56
CA LEU A 501 -7.26 12.79 -17.40
C LEU A 501 -5.89 12.84 -16.71
N LEU A 502 -5.68 12.01 -15.68
CA LEU A 502 -4.37 11.86 -15.03
C LEU A 502 -3.30 11.37 -16.02
N GLY A 503 -3.61 10.30 -16.78
CA GLY A 503 -2.71 9.74 -17.78
C GLY A 503 -2.34 10.73 -18.88
N ILE A 504 -3.33 11.46 -19.41
CA ILE A 504 -3.14 12.52 -20.40
C ILE A 504 -2.25 13.62 -19.81
N GLY A 505 -2.55 14.11 -18.60
CA GLY A 505 -1.78 15.17 -17.96
C GLY A 505 -0.31 14.79 -17.77
N ILE A 506 -0.02 13.55 -17.35
CA ILE A 506 1.35 13.07 -17.17
C ILE A 506 2.04 12.90 -18.53
N ALA A 507 1.35 12.29 -19.50
CA ALA A 507 1.91 12.04 -20.84
C ALA A 507 2.26 13.34 -21.56
N LEU A 508 1.35 14.33 -21.54
CA LEU A 508 1.58 15.65 -22.12
C LEU A 508 2.71 16.39 -21.41
N SER A 509 2.78 16.31 -20.08
CA SER A 509 3.89 16.90 -19.30
C SER A 509 5.24 16.28 -19.69
N GLN A 510 5.32 14.95 -19.82
CA GLN A 510 6.53 14.26 -20.24
C GLN A 510 6.94 14.62 -21.68
N ILE A 511 5.99 14.66 -22.62
CA ILE A 511 6.25 15.04 -24.01
C ILE A 511 6.74 16.50 -24.09
N TYR A 512 6.12 17.39 -23.31
CA TYR A 512 6.54 18.78 -23.22
C TYR A 512 7.99 18.88 -22.72
N LEU A 513 8.35 18.15 -21.65
CA LEU A 513 9.71 18.16 -21.10
C LEU A 513 10.74 17.50 -22.02
N LEU A 514 10.33 16.55 -22.87
CA LEU A 514 11.18 15.98 -23.92
C LEU A 514 11.48 16.98 -25.03
N LYS A 515 10.47 17.78 -25.43
CA LYS A 515 10.60 18.78 -26.49
C LYS A 515 11.30 20.06 -25.99
N PHE A 516 11.01 20.46 -24.77
CA PHE A 516 11.47 21.70 -24.16
C PHE A 516 12.24 21.40 -22.88
N ARG A 517 13.57 21.44 -22.96
CA ARG A 517 14.41 21.34 -21.77
C ARG A 517 14.22 22.57 -20.89
N ARG A 518 14.03 22.35 -19.59
CA ARG A 518 13.99 23.43 -18.60
C ARG A 518 15.34 24.13 -18.56
N ARG A 519 15.31 25.47 -18.71
CA ARG A 519 16.51 26.33 -18.60
C ARG A 519 16.80 26.78 -17.17
N ARG A 520 15.78 26.83 -16.32
CA ARG A 520 15.84 27.29 -14.93
C ARG A 520 15.47 26.15 -13.98
N ARG A 521 16.17 26.07 -12.84
CA ARG A 521 15.83 25.17 -11.74
C ARG A 521 14.61 25.71 -10.97
N PRO A 522 13.54 24.92 -10.76
CA PRO A 522 12.41 25.34 -9.95
C PRO A 522 12.83 25.68 -8.51
N TRP A 523 12.09 26.60 -7.88
CA TRP A 523 12.32 27.10 -6.51
C TRP A 523 13.66 27.83 -6.33
N THR A 524 14.15 28.47 -7.39
CA THR A 524 15.28 29.41 -7.27
C THR A 524 14.75 30.74 -6.72
N LEU A 525 15.44 31.30 -5.72
CA LEU A 525 15.11 32.61 -5.14
C LEU A 525 15.47 33.74 -6.10
N ASP A 526 14.69 33.88 -7.17
CA ASP A 526 14.82 34.94 -8.16
C ASP A 526 13.45 35.58 -8.46
N ARG A 527 13.43 36.57 -9.34
CA ARG A 527 12.20 37.28 -9.77
C ARG A 527 11.12 36.38 -10.39
N TRP A 528 11.43 35.10 -10.67
CA TRP A 528 10.53 34.13 -11.26
C TRP A 528 9.99 33.11 -10.26
N LEU A 529 10.31 33.24 -8.96
CA LEU A 529 9.78 32.36 -7.91
C LEU A 529 8.25 32.27 -7.94
N TRP A 530 7.55 33.39 -8.20
CA TRP A 530 6.09 33.40 -8.32
C TRP A 530 5.57 32.50 -9.44
N LYS A 531 6.34 32.29 -10.53
CA LYS A 531 5.99 31.33 -11.58
C LYS A 531 6.05 29.89 -11.10
N ASP A 532 6.99 29.57 -10.21
CA ASP A 532 7.07 28.24 -9.60
C ASP A 532 5.89 28.00 -8.67
N VAL A 533 5.55 29.01 -7.84
CA VAL A 533 4.38 28.96 -6.95
C VAL A 533 3.10 28.77 -7.77
N LEU A 534 2.91 29.57 -8.81
CA LEU A 534 1.75 29.46 -9.70
C LEU A 534 1.73 28.10 -10.41
N ALA A 535 2.85 27.62 -10.94
CA ALA A 535 2.93 26.33 -11.59
C ALA A 535 2.63 25.16 -10.63
N ALA A 536 3.12 25.23 -9.39
CA ALA A 536 2.81 24.26 -8.35
C ALA A 536 1.33 24.28 -7.99
N TYR A 537 0.76 25.46 -7.77
CA TYR A 537 -0.67 25.62 -7.50
C TYR A 537 -1.53 25.08 -8.65
N CYS A 538 -1.29 25.52 -9.90
CA CYS A 538 -2.07 25.06 -11.06
C CYS A 538 -1.99 23.54 -11.24
N MET A 539 -0.82 22.94 -11.03
CA MET A 539 -0.66 21.49 -11.11
C MET A 539 -1.43 20.77 -10.00
N LEU A 540 -1.27 21.21 -8.75
CA LEU A 540 -1.96 20.61 -7.60
C LEU A 540 -3.48 20.77 -7.74
N GLN A 541 -3.93 21.93 -8.21
CA GLN A 541 -5.33 22.22 -8.41
C GLN A 541 -5.92 21.40 -9.55
N PHE A 542 -5.20 21.22 -10.67
CA PHE A 542 -5.61 20.29 -11.72
C PHE A 542 -5.75 18.87 -11.16
N TYR A 543 -4.75 18.40 -10.41
CA TYR A 543 -4.80 17.09 -9.76
C TYR A 543 -5.98 16.99 -8.79
N ALA A 544 -6.25 18.02 -7.99
CA ALA A 544 -7.40 18.08 -7.09
C ALA A 544 -8.73 18.04 -7.84
N LEU A 545 -8.89 18.80 -8.92
CA LEU A 545 -10.12 18.88 -9.70
C LEU A 545 -10.51 17.54 -10.33
N ILE A 546 -9.53 16.79 -10.86
CA ILE A 546 -9.85 15.48 -11.46
C ILE A 546 -10.36 14.48 -10.41
N HIS A 547 -10.13 14.69 -9.11
CA HIS A 547 -10.68 13.83 -8.05
C HIS A 547 -12.20 13.90 -7.94
N ILE A 548 -12.87 14.89 -8.54
CA ILE A 548 -14.33 14.92 -8.66
C ILE A 548 -14.82 13.59 -9.28
N PHE A 549 -14.12 13.07 -10.30
CA PHE A 549 -14.45 11.80 -10.95
C PHE A 549 -14.11 10.56 -10.11
N ALA A 550 -13.18 10.67 -9.15
CA ALA A 550 -12.83 9.59 -8.22
C ALA A 550 -13.70 9.57 -6.95
N ARG A 551 -14.54 10.60 -6.74
CA ARG A 551 -15.38 10.79 -5.55
C ARG A 551 -16.87 10.95 -5.90
N PRO A 552 -17.48 10.07 -6.71
CA PRO A 552 -18.89 10.22 -7.08
C PRO A 552 -19.82 10.08 -5.86
N ALA A 553 -20.93 10.81 -5.92
CA ALA A 553 -22.05 10.62 -5.00
C ALA A 553 -22.95 9.48 -5.50
N ALA A 554 -23.78 8.92 -4.61
CA ALA A 554 -24.78 7.95 -5.06
C ALA A 554 -25.76 8.67 -6.00
N GLY A 555 -26.05 8.07 -7.16
CA GLY A 555 -26.94 8.64 -8.18
C GLY A 555 -26.33 9.69 -9.11
N SER A 556 -25.07 10.15 -8.88
CA SER A 556 -24.44 11.12 -9.80
C SER A 556 -24.04 10.47 -11.12
N THR A 557 -24.28 11.15 -12.24
CA THR A 557 -23.83 10.72 -13.57
C THR A 557 -22.46 11.30 -13.92
N THR A 558 -21.79 10.73 -14.92
CA THR A 558 -20.54 11.31 -15.45
C THR A 558 -20.72 12.74 -15.96
N TRP A 559 -21.92 13.06 -16.46
CA TRP A 559 -22.23 14.41 -16.94
C TRP A 559 -22.26 15.42 -15.79
N ASP A 560 -22.86 15.05 -14.67
CA ASP A 560 -22.90 15.88 -13.46
C ASP A 560 -21.51 16.23 -12.94
N LEU A 561 -20.66 15.20 -12.87
CA LEU A 561 -19.26 15.35 -12.46
C LEU A 561 -18.48 16.23 -13.46
N THR A 562 -18.78 16.11 -14.76
CA THR A 562 -18.18 16.94 -15.81
C THR A 562 -18.60 18.41 -15.68
N ARG A 563 -19.88 18.69 -15.41
CA ARG A 563 -20.36 20.06 -15.16
C ARG A 563 -19.64 20.68 -13.96
N LEU A 564 -19.50 19.93 -12.87
CA LEU A 564 -18.81 20.42 -11.67
C LEU A 564 -17.30 20.62 -11.91
N PHE A 565 -16.66 19.72 -12.66
CA PHE A 565 -15.26 19.86 -13.07
C PHE A 565 -15.04 21.13 -13.91
N LEU A 566 -15.89 21.38 -14.91
CA LEU A 566 -15.82 22.57 -15.76
C LEU A 566 -16.09 23.87 -15.00
N ARG A 567 -16.97 23.85 -13.99
CA ARG A 567 -17.16 24.99 -13.07
C ARG A 567 -15.89 25.35 -12.32
N GLY A 568 -15.01 24.40 -12.02
CA GLY A 568 -13.68 24.65 -11.47
C GLY A 568 -12.80 25.54 -12.36
N PHE A 569 -13.05 25.55 -13.68
CA PHE A 569 -12.40 26.43 -14.64
C PHE A 569 -13.21 27.70 -14.97
N GLY A 570 -14.30 27.95 -14.23
CA GLY A 570 -15.22 29.06 -14.51
C GLY A 570 -16.16 28.82 -15.68
N ILE A 571 -16.23 27.60 -16.21
CA ILE A 571 -17.09 27.26 -17.34
C ILE A 571 -18.42 26.73 -16.81
N GLN A 572 -19.50 27.48 -17.06
CA GLN A 572 -20.86 27.05 -16.73
C GLN A 572 -21.54 26.49 -17.97
N LEU A 573 -21.81 25.19 -17.96
CA LEU A 573 -22.67 24.58 -18.96
C LEU A 573 -24.13 24.74 -18.51
N THR A 574 -24.89 25.56 -19.23
CA THR A 574 -26.36 25.55 -19.15
C THR A 574 -26.86 24.22 -19.71
N GLY A 575 -27.68 23.53 -18.92
CA GLY A 575 -28.29 22.27 -19.27
C GLY A 575 -29.70 22.28 -18.73
#